data_AF-A0A1Y1UQT1-F1
#
_entry.id   AF-A0A1Y1UQT1-F1
#
_cell.length_a   1.000
_cell.length_b   1.000
_cell.length_c   1.000
_cell.angle_alpha   90.00
_cell.angle_beta   90.00
_cell.angle_gamma   90.00
#
_symmetry.space_group_name_H-M   'P 1'
#
loop_
_entity.id
_entity.type
_entity.pdbx_description
1 polymer ?
#
loop_
_entity_poly.entity_id
_entity_poly.type
_entity_poly.pdbx_seq_one_letter_code
_entity_poly.pdbx_strand_id
1 'polypeptide(L)'
;MSRLSNSIFFHTIISEKECLSETLSSIYFMKGFLRDICLKEKYYNFKDILSSDYVSKPSFEFYNEKLFYYLIENKGFNEGYSRLRNTKKNVAVFNLFWSKNYGAILTAYALQTILLKMGYNPYLIKYTNKKLVEKNTDPFWKFEQENLFSSKNIINFNDLSLLNKYYDNFIVGSDQIWRYKYTKHLYKTYFLSFVDKNKKKIAYAASFGKNYWEGRKKVTKKIRKNIRTFDGISVREKSGIKICKNTFKVKCKAVFDPVFIMKKNDWKALLKKSTINLNSFCLIYILDETFKLNSQINIIIKSLNITGYWLNIGNTNVYDFLKSFQSSQRVITDSYHGLCFSIIFKKDFICLNNKGRGEERFISLLSDLNLMDRLYDDFSEVKWENLPPIDYKKIENIIEEKRKEGIDFLLSNLEK
;
A
#
# COMPACT_ATOMS: atom_id res chain seq x y z
N MET A 1 -55.54 -31.45 34.46
CA MET A 1 -55.90 -31.59 33.03
C MET A 1 -55.24 -30.44 32.29
N SER A 2 -54.09 -30.73 31.66
CA SER A 2 -53.83 -30.57 30.21
C SER A 2 -53.90 -29.09 29.75
N ARG A 3 -52.86 -28.51 29.14
CA ARG A 3 -52.15 -28.99 27.96
C ARG A 3 -50.73 -28.41 27.86
N LEU A 4 -49.83 -29.24 27.38
CA LEU A 4 -48.57 -28.89 26.73
C LEU A 4 -48.80 -27.91 25.57
N SER A 5 -47.92 -26.93 25.40
CA SER A 5 -47.65 -26.35 24.08
C SER A 5 -46.14 -26.25 23.84
N ASN A 6 -45.73 -27.00 22.83
CA ASN A 6 -44.38 -27.10 22.31
C ASN A 6 -43.86 -25.73 21.85
N SER A 7 -42.65 -25.36 22.28
CA SER A 7 -41.88 -24.30 21.65
C SER A 7 -41.33 -24.81 20.31
N ILE A 8 -42.11 -24.65 19.24
CA ILE A 8 -41.64 -24.85 17.88
C ILE A 8 -40.84 -23.61 17.49
N PHE A 9 -39.52 -23.77 17.35
CA PHE A 9 -38.66 -22.83 16.64
C PHE A 9 -39.17 -22.74 15.18
N PHE A 10 -39.94 -21.70 14.87
CA PHE A 10 -40.20 -21.33 13.49
C PHE A 10 -38.95 -20.67 12.93
N HIS A 11 -38.09 -21.47 12.29
CA HIS A 11 -37.24 -20.96 11.22
C HIS A 11 -38.17 -20.42 10.14
N THR A 12 -38.35 -19.10 10.11
CA THR A 12 -39.15 -18.42 9.10
C THR A 12 -38.41 -18.53 7.78
N ILE A 13 -38.88 -19.42 6.91
CA ILE A 13 -38.45 -19.51 5.52
C ILE A 13 -38.97 -18.23 4.85
N ILE A 14 -38.06 -17.33 4.50
CA ILE A 14 -38.42 -16.12 3.77
C ILE A 14 -38.66 -16.49 2.31
N SER A 15 -39.87 -16.19 1.85
CA SER A 15 -40.25 -16.29 0.44
C SER A 15 -39.58 -15.19 -0.38
N GLU A 16 -39.29 -15.46 -1.66
CA GLU A 16 -38.70 -14.53 -2.64
C GLU A 16 -39.35 -13.13 -2.69
N LYS A 17 -40.59 -12.99 -2.22
CA LYS A 17 -41.34 -11.72 -2.18
C LYS A 17 -40.71 -10.64 -1.29
N GLU A 18 -40.00 -10.97 -0.21
CA GLU A 18 -39.44 -9.95 0.69
C GLU A 18 -38.11 -9.36 0.18
N CYS A 19 -37.24 -10.15 -0.48
CA CYS A 19 -36.02 -9.62 -1.13
C CYS A 19 -36.32 -8.69 -2.32
N LEU A 20 -37.58 -8.65 -2.80
CA LEU A 20 -38.04 -7.80 -3.91
C LEU A 20 -38.90 -6.62 -3.46
N SER A 21 -39.23 -6.51 -2.17
CA SER A 21 -40.18 -5.50 -1.68
C SER A 21 -39.61 -4.07 -1.77
N GLU A 22 -40.44 -3.13 -2.24
CA GLU A 22 -40.02 -1.80 -2.65
C GLU A 22 -39.75 -0.80 -1.51
N THR A 23 -39.93 -1.19 -0.25
CA THR A 23 -40.10 -0.30 0.92
C THR A 23 -38.83 0.33 1.51
N LEU A 24 -37.71 0.35 0.79
CA LEU A 24 -36.51 1.10 1.21
C LEU A 24 -36.21 2.25 0.24
N SER A 25 -36.65 3.46 0.63
CA SER A 25 -36.22 4.72 0.05
C SER A 25 -34.81 5.06 0.54
N SER A 26 -33.81 4.83 -0.33
CA SER A 26 -32.66 5.74 -0.49
C SER A 26 -31.59 5.27 -1.46
N ILE A 27 -31.49 4.01 -1.92
CA ILE A 27 -30.39 3.65 -2.84
C ILE A 27 -30.79 2.54 -3.83
N TYR A 28 -30.97 2.90 -5.11
CA TYR A 28 -31.15 1.95 -6.23
C TYR A 28 -29.99 0.93 -6.33
N PHE A 29 -28.77 1.36 -6.01
CA PHE A 29 -27.58 0.50 -5.95
C PHE A 29 -27.66 -0.56 -4.83
N MET A 30 -28.18 -0.21 -3.63
CA MET A 30 -28.36 -1.19 -2.54
C MET A 30 -29.45 -2.21 -2.89
N LYS A 31 -30.54 -1.81 -3.57
CA LYS A 31 -31.60 -2.75 -3.98
C LYS A 31 -31.07 -3.84 -4.91
N GLY A 32 -30.30 -3.48 -5.93
CA GLY A 32 -29.70 -4.46 -6.86
C GLY A 32 -28.67 -5.36 -6.18
N PHE A 33 -27.76 -4.76 -5.42
CA PHE A 33 -26.68 -5.49 -4.73
C PHE A 33 -27.19 -6.46 -3.65
N LEU A 34 -28.15 -6.04 -2.82
CA LEU A 34 -28.74 -6.89 -1.78
C LEU A 34 -29.61 -8.00 -2.39
N ARG A 35 -30.28 -7.72 -3.51
CA ARG A 35 -30.98 -8.75 -4.28
C ARG A 35 -30.02 -9.80 -4.82
N ASP A 36 -28.87 -9.42 -5.36
CA ASP A 36 -27.87 -10.37 -5.88
C ASP A 36 -27.26 -11.23 -4.75
N ILE A 37 -27.08 -10.67 -3.55
CA ILE A 37 -26.66 -11.41 -2.36
C ILE A 37 -27.76 -12.41 -1.93
N CYS A 38 -29.01 -11.96 -1.83
CA CYS A 38 -30.17 -12.81 -1.54
C CYS A 38 -30.28 -13.99 -2.53
N LEU A 39 -30.02 -13.75 -3.81
CA LEU A 39 -30.17 -14.76 -4.87
C LEU A 39 -28.99 -15.75 -4.91
N LYS A 40 -27.78 -15.35 -4.52
CA LYS A 40 -26.59 -16.21 -4.51
C LYS A 40 -26.49 -17.09 -3.26
N GLU A 41 -26.99 -16.64 -2.12
CA GLU A 41 -26.98 -17.41 -0.88
C GLU A 41 -28.40 -17.84 -0.53
N LYS A 42 -28.69 -19.14 -0.70
CA LYS A 42 -29.91 -19.78 -0.23
C LYS A 42 -30.12 -19.43 1.25
N TYR A 43 -31.14 -18.61 1.54
CA TYR A 43 -31.72 -18.37 2.87
C TYR A 43 -30.94 -17.45 3.84
N TYR A 44 -30.95 -16.13 3.64
CA TYR A 44 -30.70 -15.18 4.73
C TYR A 44 -31.87 -14.26 5.03
N ASN A 45 -32.10 -14.03 6.33
CA ASN A 45 -33.11 -13.09 6.80
C ASN A 45 -32.62 -11.66 6.66
N PHE A 46 -33.25 -10.90 5.76
CA PHE A 46 -32.92 -9.50 5.48
C PHE A 46 -32.95 -8.62 6.75
N LYS A 47 -33.78 -8.97 7.75
CA LYS A 47 -33.79 -8.30 9.06
C LYS A 47 -32.50 -8.50 9.85
N ASP A 48 -31.81 -9.64 9.73
CA ASP A 48 -30.55 -9.88 10.44
C ASP A 48 -29.40 -9.06 9.84
N ILE A 49 -29.46 -8.77 8.54
CA ILE A 49 -28.49 -7.91 7.84
C ILE A 49 -28.63 -6.46 8.32
N LEU A 50 -29.86 -5.93 8.33
CA LEU A 50 -30.17 -4.56 8.74
C LEU A 50 -30.09 -4.33 10.26
N SER A 51 -30.45 -5.34 11.06
CA SER A 51 -30.36 -5.28 12.53
C SER A 51 -28.97 -5.59 13.07
N SER A 52 -28.05 -6.06 12.22
CA SER A 52 -26.66 -6.22 12.63
C SER A 52 -26.13 -4.86 13.11
N ASP A 53 -25.49 -4.83 14.28
CA ASP A 53 -24.88 -3.62 14.86
C ASP A 53 -23.89 -2.91 13.89
N TYR A 54 -23.50 -3.59 12.81
CA TYR A 54 -22.65 -3.12 11.71
C TYR A 54 -23.35 -2.25 10.67
N VAL A 55 -24.67 -2.10 10.68
CA VAL A 55 -25.39 -1.20 9.75
C VAL A 55 -25.99 -0.01 10.49
N SER A 56 -26.24 -0.11 11.81
CA SER A 56 -27.20 0.75 12.52
C SER A 56 -26.65 1.59 13.69
N LYS A 57 -25.35 1.56 14.05
CA LYS A 57 -24.82 2.30 15.23
C LYS A 57 -23.58 3.17 14.98
N PRO A 58 -23.34 4.23 15.80
CA PRO A 58 -22.24 5.22 15.65
C PRO A 58 -20.80 4.69 15.80
N SER A 59 -20.61 3.37 15.80
CA SER A 59 -19.34 2.65 15.90
C SER A 59 -18.44 2.77 14.66
N PHE A 60 -18.74 3.72 13.76
CA PHE A 60 -18.48 3.67 12.33
C PHE A 60 -17.33 4.53 11.81
N GLU A 61 -16.70 5.34 12.65
CA GLU A 61 -15.66 6.27 12.18
C GLU A 61 -14.44 5.55 11.57
N PHE A 62 -14.21 4.29 11.96
CA PHE A 62 -13.09 3.46 11.50
C PHE A 62 -13.51 2.16 10.80
N TYR A 63 -14.76 2.07 10.36
CA TYR A 63 -15.28 0.97 9.56
C TYR A 63 -15.15 1.27 8.07
N ASN A 64 -14.69 0.30 7.28
CA ASN A 64 -14.59 0.44 5.83
C ASN A 64 -15.77 -0.23 5.11
N GLU A 65 -16.77 0.57 4.81
CA GLU A 65 -17.93 0.19 4.00
C GLU A 65 -17.54 -0.46 2.65
N LYS A 66 -16.53 0.11 1.97
CA LYS A 66 -16.05 -0.41 0.69
C LYS A 66 -15.40 -1.80 0.84
N LEU A 67 -14.67 -2.05 1.93
CA LEU A 67 -14.08 -3.36 2.23
C LEU A 67 -15.17 -4.40 2.53
N PHE A 68 -16.23 -4.01 3.23
CA PHE A 68 -17.37 -4.88 3.48
C PHE A 68 -18.02 -5.34 2.17
N TYR A 69 -18.34 -4.40 1.28
CA TYR A 69 -18.91 -4.75 -0.01
C TYR A 69 -17.97 -5.60 -0.86
N TYR A 70 -16.68 -5.27 -0.87
CA TYR A 70 -15.67 -6.09 -1.53
C TYR A 70 -15.64 -7.53 -1.00
N LEU A 71 -15.65 -7.71 0.33
CA LEU A 71 -15.63 -9.03 0.94
C LEU A 71 -16.88 -9.83 0.60
N ILE A 72 -18.06 -9.23 0.68
CA ILE A 72 -19.31 -9.94 0.34
C ILE A 72 -19.32 -10.34 -1.14
N GLU A 73 -18.93 -9.44 -2.04
CA GLU A 73 -18.91 -9.72 -3.48
C GLU A 73 -17.95 -10.86 -3.84
N ASN A 74 -16.80 -10.95 -3.15
CA ASN A 74 -15.73 -11.90 -3.50
C ASN A 74 -15.70 -13.17 -2.65
N LYS A 75 -16.32 -13.18 -1.46
CA LYS A 75 -16.27 -14.27 -0.48
C LYS A 75 -17.64 -14.76 -0.01
N GLY A 76 -18.72 -14.06 -0.35
CA GLY A 76 -20.05 -14.32 0.21
C GLY A 76 -20.27 -13.60 1.54
N PHE A 77 -21.54 -13.47 1.93
CA PHE A 77 -21.95 -12.71 3.11
C PHE A 77 -21.41 -13.33 4.39
N ASN A 78 -21.53 -14.65 4.55
CA ASN A 78 -21.09 -15.34 5.75
C ASN A 78 -19.60 -15.20 6.04
N GLU A 79 -18.75 -15.49 5.04
CA GLU A 79 -17.31 -15.36 5.21
C GLU A 79 -16.93 -13.89 5.41
N GLY A 80 -17.48 -12.98 4.60
CA GLY A 80 -17.20 -11.54 4.72
C GLY A 80 -17.57 -10.97 6.09
N TYR A 81 -18.76 -11.31 6.59
CA TYR A 81 -19.26 -10.88 7.89
C TYR A 81 -18.44 -11.48 9.04
N SER A 82 -18.20 -12.79 9.03
CA SER A 82 -17.38 -13.47 10.04
C SER A 82 -15.97 -12.88 10.12
N ARG A 83 -15.36 -12.59 8.96
CA ARG A 83 -14.04 -11.96 8.89
C ARG A 83 -14.00 -10.58 9.53
N LEU A 84 -15.00 -9.72 9.28
CA LEU A 84 -15.01 -8.36 9.81
C LEU A 84 -15.25 -8.30 11.32
N ARG A 85 -16.04 -9.24 11.85
CA ARG A 85 -16.23 -9.41 13.30
C ARG A 85 -14.98 -9.87 14.03
N ASN A 86 -14.10 -10.57 13.32
CA ASN A 86 -12.87 -11.07 13.88
C ASN A 86 -11.78 -9.99 13.87
N THR A 87 -11.62 -9.27 14.98
CA THR A 87 -10.60 -8.22 15.14
C THR A 87 -9.18 -8.71 14.87
N LYS A 88 -8.90 -10.02 15.03
CA LYS A 88 -7.62 -10.66 14.68
C LYS A 88 -7.34 -10.68 13.18
N LYS A 89 -8.38 -10.59 12.35
CA LYS A 89 -8.24 -10.45 10.89
C LYS A 89 -8.15 -8.98 10.47
N ASN A 90 -8.53 -8.03 11.31
CA ASN A 90 -8.49 -6.61 10.99
C ASN A 90 -7.08 -6.04 11.17
N VAL A 91 -6.64 -5.25 10.19
CA VAL A 91 -5.29 -4.66 10.16
C VAL A 91 -5.37 -3.16 9.87
N ALA A 92 -5.00 -2.33 10.84
CA ALA A 92 -4.84 -0.89 10.62
C ALA A 92 -3.48 -0.61 9.98
N VAL A 93 -3.46 -0.04 8.78
CA VAL A 93 -2.26 0.19 7.98
C VAL A 93 -1.95 1.69 7.91
N PHE A 94 -0.75 2.06 8.35
CA PHE A 94 -0.25 3.44 8.34
C PHE A 94 0.82 3.59 7.24
N ASN A 95 0.49 4.36 6.21
CA ASN A 95 1.34 4.67 5.05
C ASN A 95 1.27 6.17 4.72
N LEU A 96 1.95 6.58 3.64
CA LEU A 96 1.96 7.95 3.11
C LEU A 96 1.13 8.12 1.82
N PHE A 97 0.15 7.25 1.56
CA PHE A 97 -0.59 7.20 0.29
C PHE A 97 -1.33 8.50 -0.07
N TRP A 98 -1.72 9.28 0.93
CA TRP A 98 -2.39 10.59 0.80
C TRP A 98 -1.43 11.71 0.32
N SER A 99 -0.15 11.44 0.13
CA SER A 99 0.88 12.45 -0.21
C SER A 99 0.95 12.86 -1.69
N LYS A 100 -0.02 12.43 -2.53
CA LYS A 100 -0.03 12.66 -3.99
C LYS A 100 1.28 12.23 -4.65
N ASN A 101 1.73 11.02 -4.34
CA ASN A 101 2.95 10.43 -4.88
C ASN A 101 2.66 9.02 -5.40
N TYR A 102 3.06 8.72 -6.63
CA TYR A 102 2.79 7.42 -7.29
C TYR A 102 3.39 6.26 -6.50
N GLY A 103 4.63 6.41 -6.00
CA GLY A 103 5.28 5.40 -5.19
C GLY A 103 4.53 5.13 -3.89
N ALA A 104 4.18 6.19 -3.16
CA ALA A 104 3.49 6.06 -1.87
C ALA A 104 2.12 5.37 -2.00
N ILE A 105 1.32 5.74 -3.01
CA ILE A 105 -0.01 5.15 -3.22
C ILE A 105 0.06 3.71 -3.74
N LEU A 106 1.03 3.39 -4.60
CA LEU A 106 1.21 2.04 -5.16
C LEU A 106 1.81 1.05 -4.15
N THR A 107 2.72 1.51 -3.28
CA THR A 107 3.20 0.72 -2.14
C THR A 107 2.07 0.41 -1.16
N ALA A 108 1.18 1.37 -0.90
CA ALA A 108 0.00 1.17 -0.06
C ALA A 108 -0.99 0.18 -0.67
N TYR A 109 -1.29 0.33 -1.96
CA TYR A 109 -2.07 -0.64 -2.72
C TYR A 109 -1.46 -2.04 -2.63
N ALA A 110 -0.15 -2.16 -2.85
CA ALA A 110 0.53 -3.45 -2.82
C ALA A 110 0.41 -4.15 -1.46
N LEU A 111 0.73 -3.44 -0.37
CA LEU A 111 0.63 -4.00 0.98
C LEU A 111 -0.82 -4.41 1.31
N GLN A 112 -1.81 -3.60 0.95
CA GLN A 112 -3.23 -3.93 1.10
C GLN A 112 -3.59 -5.21 0.35
N THR A 113 -3.24 -5.31 -0.93
CA THR A 113 -3.54 -6.47 -1.77
C THR A 113 -2.92 -7.75 -1.22
N ILE A 114 -1.69 -7.67 -0.69
CA ILE A 114 -1.01 -8.81 -0.09
C ILE A 114 -1.75 -9.26 1.18
N LEU A 115 -2.10 -8.32 2.06
CA LEU A 115 -2.87 -8.64 3.28
C LEU A 115 -4.23 -9.27 2.96
N LEU A 116 -4.94 -8.77 1.95
CA LEU A 116 -6.21 -9.37 1.49
C LEU A 116 -6.03 -10.81 1.02
N LYS A 117 -4.99 -11.07 0.23
CA LYS A 117 -4.65 -12.42 -0.25
C LYS A 117 -4.29 -13.37 0.89
N MET A 118 -3.70 -12.85 1.96
CA MET A 118 -3.42 -13.59 3.20
C MET A 118 -4.66 -13.76 4.09
N GLY A 119 -5.84 -13.30 3.67
CA GLY A 119 -7.09 -13.44 4.42
C GLY A 119 -7.29 -12.42 5.54
N TYR A 120 -6.52 -11.33 5.54
CA TYR A 120 -6.70 -10.19 6.46
C TYR A 120 -7.55 -9.08 5.84
N ASN A 121 -8.02 -8.17 6.68
CA ASN A 121 -8.91 -7.07 6.36
C ASN A 121 -8.14 -5.74 6.59
N PRO A 122 -7.33 -5.29 5.62
CA PRO A 122 -6.56 -4.06 5.74
C PRO A 122 -7.47 -2.83 5.66
N TYR A 123 -7.20 -1.87 6.54
CA TYR A 123 -7.79 -0.54 6.50
C TYR A 123 -6.70 0.52 6.59
N LEU A 124 -6.59 1.35 5.56
CA LEU A 124 -5.54 2.35 5.42
C LEU A 124 -5.94 3.64 6.14
N ILE A 125 -5.15 4.00 7.13
CA ILE A 125 -5.42 5.15 7.97
C ILE A 125 -4.86 6.42 7.35
N LYS A 126 -5.72 7.39 7.01
CA LYS A 126 -5.29 8.75 6.66
C LYS A 126 -4.89 9.49 7.93
N TYR A 127 -3.60 9.72 8.10
CA TYR A 127 -3.08 10.55 9.17
C TYR A 127 -2.05 11.53 8.62
N THR A 128 -2.38 12.81 8.68
CA THR A 128 -1.53 13.91 8.25
C THR A 128 -1.87 15.17 9.03
N ASN A 129 -0.88 16.06 9.19
CA ASN A 129 -1.09 17.40 9.71
C ASN A 129 -1.44 18.43 8.63
N LYS A 130 -1.45 18.02 7.36
CA LYS A 130 -1.77 18.89 6.23
C LYS A 130 -3.25 18.81 5.92
N LYS A 131 -3.85 19.95 5.59
CA LYS A 131 -5.19 19.97 4.99
C LYS A 131 -5.12 19.23 3.66
N LEU A 132 -5.90 18.16 3.51
CA LEU A 132 -6.06 17.47 2.24
C LEU A 132 -7.12 18.22 1.44
N VAL A 133 -6.77 18.62 0.22
CA VAL A 133 -7.73 19.16 -0.75
C VAL A 133 -8.03 18.02 -1.72
N GLU A 134 -9.18 17.38 -1.49
CA GLU A 134 -9.71 16.31 -2.32
C GLU A 134 -10.56 16.92 -3.44
N LYS A 135 -10.17 16.67 -4.69
CA LYS A 135 -10.93 17.10 -5.87
C LYS A 135 -11.20 15.86 -6.72
N ASN A 136 -12.40 15.74 -7.26
CA ASN A 136 -12.75 14.60 -8.13
C ASN A 136 -11.90 14.53 -9.41
N THR A 137 -11.26 15.64 -9.79
CA THR A 137 -10.31 15.72 -10.91
C THR A 137 -8.89 15.29 -10.54
N ASP A 138 -8.59 15.06 -9.26
CA ASP A 138 -7.26 14.63 -8.81
C ASP A 138 -7.05 13.14 -9.12
N PRO A 139 -6.03 12.79 -9.94
CA PRO A 139 -5.76 11.41 -10.30
C PRO A 139 -5.48 10.49 -9.12
N PHE A 140 -4.87 10.99 -8.04
CA PHE A 140 -4.57 10.20 -6.84
C PHE A 140 -5.83 9.95 -6.02
N TRP A 141 -6.69 10.96 -5.88
CA TRP A 141 -7.96 10.81 -5.20
C TRP A 141 -8.83 9.76 -5.91
N LYS A 142 -8.95 9.84 -7.25
CA LYS A 142 -9.70 8.86 -8.03
C LYS A 142 -9.14 7.44 -7.84
N PHE A 143 -7.82 7.27 -7.92
CA PHE A 143 -7.20 5.96 -7.70
C PHE A 143 -7.46 5.43 -6.28
N GLU A 144 -7.39 6.30 -5.26
CA GLU A 144 -7.68 5.94 -3.88
C GLU A 144 -9.12 5.44 -3.73
N GLN A 145 -10.10 6.22 -4.19
CA GLN A 145 -11.52 5.86 -4.10
C GLN A 145 -11.83 4.56 -4.84
N GLU A 146 -11.15 4.27 -5.95
CA GLU A 146 -11.39 3.05 -6.72
C GLU A 146 -10.65 1.84 -6.15
N ASN A 147 -9.43 1.97 -5.60
CA ASN A 147 -8.56 0.81 -5.33
C ASN A 147 -8.16 0.62 -3.87
N LEU A 148 -8.27 1.65 -3.02
CA LEU A 148 -7.88 1.55 -1.62
C LEU A 148 -9.08 1.39 -0.69
N PHE A 149 -8.85 0.70 0.42
CA PHE A 149 -9.73 0.61 1.56
C PHE A 149 -9.22 1.57 2.63
N SER A 150 -9.41 2.87 2.42
CA SER A 150 -8.89 3.94 3.29
C SER A 150 -9.97 4.64 4.13
N SER A 151 -9.54 5.35 5.17
CA SER A 151 -10.43 6.21 5.94
C SER A 151 -10.90 7.41 5.11
N LYS A 152 -12.20 7.73 5.21
CA LYS A 152 -12.80 8.88 4.51
C LYS A 152 -12.15 10.18 4.98
N ASN A 153 -12.01 10.34 6.30
CA ASN A 153 -11.45 11.53 6.93
C ASN A 153 -10.03 11.30 7.49
N ILE A 154 -9.32 12.41 7.71
CA ILE A 154 -8.09 12.43 8.51
C ILE A 154 -8.48 12.17 9.96
N ILE A 155 -7.81 11.20 10.58
CA ILE A 155 -8.04 10.85 11.98
C ILE A 155 -7.18 11.75 12.86
N ASN A 156 -7.74 12.33 13.93
CA ASN A 156 -6.94 13.08 14.89
C ASN A 156 -6.13 12.13 15.78
N PHE A 157 -5.03 12.62 16.34
CA PHE A 157 -4.16 11.77 17.17
C PHE A 157 -4.89 11.18 18.39
N ASN A 158 -5.81 11.94 19.00
CA ASN A 158 -6.56 11.51 20.18
C ASN A 158 -7.48 10.32 19.84
N ASP A 159 -8.02 10.31 18.62
CA ASP A 159 -8.98 9.31 18.15
C ASP A 159 -8.28 8.04 17.66
N LEU A 160 -6.97 8.07 17.39
CA LEU A 160 -6.21 6.87 17.01
C LEU A 160 -6.29 5.76 18.07
N SER A 161 -6.46 6.12 19.34
CA SER A 161 -6.63 5.15 20.43
C SER A 161 -7.90 4.30 20.28
N LEU A 162 -8.94 4.84 19.64
CA LEU A 162 -10.21 4.13 19.40
C LEU A 162 -10.03 2.95 18.43
N LEU A 163 -9.01 2.99 17.57
CA LEU A 163 -8.69 1.87 16.67
C LEU A 163 -8.41 0.57 17.42
N ASN A 164 -7.90 0.62 18.66
CA ASN A 164 -7.63 -0.58 19.46
C ASN A 164 -8.90 -1.42 19.74
N LYS A 165 -10.09 -0.82 19.67
CA LYS A 165 -11.37 -1.53 19.81
C LYS A 165 -11.70 -2.44 18.63
N TYR A 166 -11.17 -2.12 17.44
CA TYR A 166 -11.59 -2.74 16.17
C TYR A 166 -10.49 -3.52 15.47
N TYR A 167 -9.23 -3.23 15.81
CA TYR A 167 -8.05 -3.79 15.16
C TYR A 167 -7.16 -4.45 16.21
N ASP A 168 -6.77 -5.70 15.96
CA ASP A 168 -5.71 -6.38 16.74
C ASP A 168 -4.33 -6.23 16.12
N ASN A 169 -4.25 -5.83 14.86
CA ASN A 169 -2.99 -5.70 14.12
C ASN A 169 -2.81 -4.27 13.62
N PHE A 170 -1.62 -3.72 13.86
CA PHE A 170 -1.22 -2.39 13.43
C PHE A 170 0.07 -2.49 12.64
N ILE A 171 0.03 -2.10 11.37
CA ILE A 171 1.18 -2.13 10.49
C ILE A 171 1.57 -0.71 10.10
N VAL A 172 2.83 -0.36 10.32
CA VAL A 172 3.47 0.77 9.65
C VAL A 172 4.11 0.21 8.39
N GLY A 173 3.61 0.60 7.22
CA GLY A 173 4.06 0.03 5.96
C GLY A 173 5.36 0.66 5.45
N SER A 174 5.61 0.45 4.15
CA SER A 174 6.84 0.87 3.50
C SER A 174 6.87 2.38 3.24
N ASP A 175 7.79 2.79 2.37
CA ASP A 175 8.17 4.16 2.10
C ASP A 175 8.95 4.81 3.24
N GLN A 176 9.33 6.07 3.09
CA GLN A 176 10.16 6.86 4.01
C GLN A 176 9.39 7.28 5.28
N ILE A 177 8.52 6.40 5.76
CA ILE A 177 7.65 6.62 6.92
C ILE A 177 8.42 6.67 8.24
N TRP A 178 9.69 6.23 8.28
CA TRP A 178 10.58 6.38 9.42
C TRP A 178 11.68 7.42 9.20
N ARG A 179 11.65 8.14 8.08
CA ARG A 179 12.55 9.27 7.87
C ARG A 179 12.18 10.43 8.79
N TYR A 180 13.05 10.76 9.75
CA TYR A 180 12.74 11.75 10.77
C TYR A 180 12.47 13.15 10.18
N LYS A 181 13.16 13.52 9.09
CA LYS A 181 12.87 14.76 8.35
C LYS A 181 11.40 14.88 7.91
N TYR A 182 10.73 13.75 7.62
CA TYR A 182 9.33 13.72 7.19
C TYR A 182 8.38 13.53 8.37
N THR A 183 8.72 12.63 9.30
CA THR A 183 7.83 12.32 10.42
C THR A 183 7.78 13.42 11.45
N LYS A 184 8.89 14.08 11.80
CA LYS A 184 8.98 15.17 12.79
C LYS A 184 8.08 14.95 14.02
N HIS A 185 6.93 15.65 14.08
CA HIS A 185 5.96 15.59 15.19
C HIS A 185 4.98 14.41 15.10
N LEU A 186 4.82 13.81 13.91
CA LEU A 186 3.99 12.65 13.62
C LEU A 186 4.62 11.32 14.07
N TYR A 187 5.81 11.33 14.67
CA TYR A 187 6.51 10.11 15.10
C TYR A 187 5.65 9.26 16.06
N LYS A 188 4.77 9.87 16.86
CA LYS A 188 3.89 9.12 17.77
C LYS A 188 3.00 8.15 16.99
N THR A 189 2.52 8.56 15.82
CA THR A 189 1.69 7.72 14.94
C THR A 189 2.53 6.67 14.22
N TYR A 190 3.62 7.07 13.57
CA TYR A 190 4.43 6.13 12.78
C TYR A 190 5.34 5.20 13.60
N PHE A 191 5.39 5.40 14.92
CA PHE A 191 5.92 4.43 15.87
C PHE A 191 4.83 3.88 16.80
N LEU A 192 3.55 3.99 16.42
CA LEU A 192 2.41 3.31 17.05
C LEU A 192 2.33 3.47 18.57
N SER A 193 2.56 4.69 19.07
CA SER A 193 2.63 4.96 20.51
C SER A 193 1.29 4.85 21.24
N PHE A 194 0.18 4.85 20.51
CA PHE A 194 -1.20 4.80 21.00
C PHE A 194 -1.77 3.37 21.01
N VAL A 195 -1.03 2.41 20.45
CA VAL A 195 -1.48 1.02 20.34
C VAL A 195 -1.27 0.28 21.66
N ASP A 196 -2.30 -0.42 22.11
CA ASP A 196 -2.34 -1.15 23.38
C ASP A 196 -1.34 -2.32 23.40
N LYS A 197 -0.94 -2.72 24.61
CA LYS A 197 0.12 -3.73 24.81
C LYS A 197 -0.26 -5.14 24.34
N ASN A 198 -1.55 -5.45 24.28
CA ASN A 198 -2.07 -6.75 23.86
C ASN A 198 -2.34 -6.82 22.34
N LYS A 199 -1.99 -5.78 21.59
CA LYS A 199 -2.18 -5.67 20.13
C LYS A 199 -0.85 -5.82 19.41
N LYS A 200 -0.89 -6.26 18.16
CA LYS A 200 0.31 -6.46 17.34
C LYS A 200 0.76 -5.17 16.69
N LYS A 201 2.07 -4.89 16.77
CA LYS A 201 2.73 -3.77 16.11
C LYS A 201 3.81 -4.29 15.18
N ILE A 202 3.65 -4.03 13.89
CA ILE A 202 4.55 -4.54 12.87
C ILE A 202 5.02 -3.38 12.00
N ALA A 203 6.32 -3.36 11.68
CA ALA A 203 6.87 -2.49 10.65
C ALA A 203 7.22 -3.33 9.43
N TYR A 204 6.60 -3.04 8.28
CA TYR A 204 6.87 -3.73 7.03
C TYR A 204 7.66 -2.82 6.08
N ALA A 205 8.90 -3.19 5.77
CA ALA A 205 9.78 -2.45 4.87
C ALA A 205 9.84 -0.94 5.17
N ALA A 206 9.78 -0.54 6.45
CA ALA A 206 9.84 0.88 6.81
C ALA A 206 11.20 1.46 6.41
N SER A 207 11.22 2.71 5.92
CA SER A 207 12.45 3.32 5.40
C SER A 207 12.83 4.57 6.19
N PHE A 208 14.10 4.66 6.55
CA PHE A 208 14.74 5.84 7.10
C PHE A 208 15.23 6.77 5.98
N GLY A 209 15.52 6.22 4.80
CA GLY A 209 16.00 6.94 3.63
C GLY A 209 17.45 7.42 3.74
N LYS A 210 18.14 7.15 4.84
CA LYS A 210 19.52 7.56 5.13
C LYS A 210 20.22 6.44 5.89
N ASN A 211 21.56 6.45 5.87
CA ASN A 211 22.36 5.48 6.63
C ASN A 211 22.60 5.88 8.09
N TYR A 212 22.06 7.03 8.50
CA TYR A 212 22.07 7.52 9.86
C TYR A 212 20.68 7.97 10.31
N TRP A 213 20.49 8.03 11.63
CA TRP A 213 19.27 8.54 12.23
C TRP A 213 19.32 10.07 12.40
N GLU A 214 18.41 10.79 11.74
CA GLU A 214 18.37 12.27 11.75
C GLU A 214 17.71 12.85 13.02
N GLY A 215 17.21 12.01 13.95
CA GLY A 215 16.37 12.46 15.05
C GLY A 215 17.10 13.03 16.27
N ARG A 216 16.49 14.05 16.89
CA ARG A 216 17.03 14.70 18.10
C ARG A 216 17.01 13.77 19.32
N LYS A 217 17.97 13.91 20.24
CA LYS A 217 18.16 13.04 21.43
C LYS A 217 16.87 12.81 22.25
N LYS A 218 16.13 13.89 22.57
CA LYS A 218 14.87 13.81 23.35
C LYS A 218 13.80 12.97 22.66
N VAL A 219 13.58 13.18 21.35
CA VAL A 219 12.57 12.43 20.57
C VAL A 219 13.03 10.99 20.34
N THR A 220 14.32 10.79 20.10
CA THR A 220 14.93 9.45 19.93
C THR A 220 14.69 8.57 21.16
N LYS A 221 14.77 9.10 22.39
CA LYS A 221 14.45 8.33 23.61
C LYS A 221 12.99 7.87 23.63
N LYS A 222 12.05 8.70 23.17
CA LYS A 222 10.62 8.36 23.10
C LYS A 222 10.35 7.32 22.01
N ILE A 223 10.91 7.51 20.81
CA ILE A 223 10.82 6.55 19.71
C ILE A 223 11.41 5.20 20.12
N ARG A 224 12.56 5.20 20.80
CA ARG A 224 13.19 3.98 21.32
C ARG A 224 12.26 3.19 22.25
N LYS A 225 11.49 3.86 23.10
CA LYS A 225 10.50 3.20 23.96
C LYS A 225 9.41 2.52 23.12
N ASN A 226 8.91 3.20 22.09
CA ASN A 226 7.81 2.71 21.27
C ASN A 226 8.23 1.59 20.30
N ILE A 227 9.35 1.75 19.58
CA ILE A 227 9.83 0.76 18.61
C ILE A 227 10.19 -0.57 19.27
N ARG A 228 10.56 -0.57 20.55
CA ARG A 228 10.79 -1.80 21.34
C ARG A 228 9.52 -2.60 21.61
N THR A 229 8.34 -2.00 21.44
CA THR A 229 7.06 -2.70 21.58
C THR A 229 6.55 -3.26 20.26
N PHE A 230 7.37 -3.29 19.20
CA PHE A 230 7.00 -3.92 17.94
C PHE A 230 7.27 -5.42 18.04
N ASP A 231 6.28 -6.22 17.63
CA ASP A 231 6.39 -7.68 17.52
C ASP A 231 7.30 -8.08 16.36
N GLY A 232 7.25 -7.32 15.27
CA GLY A 232 8.05 -7.55 14.07
C GLY A 232 8.55 -6.25 13.47
N ILE A 233 9.85 -6.18 13.18
CA ILE A 233 10.44 -5.04 12.48
C ILE A 233 11.16 -5.50 11.22
N SER A 234 10.77 -4.93 10.09
CA SER A 234 11.54 -5.00 8.86
C SER A 234 11.71 -3.60 8.26
N VAL A 235 12.83 -3.41 7.58
CA VAL A 235 13.24 -2.15 6.96
C VAL A 235 13.54 -2.36 5.48
N ARG A 236 13.41 -1.30 4.67
CA ARG A 236 13.59 -1.42 3.21
C ARG A 236 15.06 -1.44 2.78
N GLU A 237 15.92 -0.71 3.48
CA GLU A 237 17.35 -0.61 3.18
C GLU A 237 18.22 -1.28 4.25
N LYS A 238 19.32 -1.92 3.83
CA LYS A 238 20.27 -2.61 4.73
C LYS A 238 20.83 -1.71 5.82
N SER A 239 21.07 -0.43 5.52
CA SER A 239 21.56 0.55 6.50
C SER A 239 20.53 0.80 7.63
N GLY A 240 19.24 0.61 7.37
CA GLY A 240 18.19 0.63 8.38
C GLY A 240 18.39 -0.42 9.49
N ILE A 241 19.01 -1.57 9.19
CA ILE A 241 19.35 -2.59 10.19
C ILE A 241 20.34 -2.02 11.21
N LYS A 242 21.36 -1.31 10.72
CA LYS A 242 22.36 -0.66 11.58
C LYS A 242 21.71 0.43 12.44
N ILE A 243 20.78 1.21 11.89
CA ILE A 243 20.02 2.22 12.65
C ILE A 243 19.20 1.56 13.76
N CYS A 244 18.41 0.53 13.45
CA CYS A 244 17.63 -0.23 14.43
C CYS A 244 18.49 -0.79 15.55
N LYS A 245 19.60 -1.45 15.21
CA LYS A 245 20.53 -2.04 16.18
C LYS A 245 21.23 -0.98 17.03
N ASN A 246 21.84 0.03 16.41
CA ASN A 246 22.74 0.94 17.11
C ASN A 246 21.99 2.04 17.87
N THR A 247 20.97 2.64 17.23
CA THR A 247 20.21 3.77 17.77
C THR A 247 19.08 3.31 18.67
N PHE A 248 18.32 2.30 18.25
CA PHE A 248 17.09 1.89 18.94
C PHE A 248 17.26 0.63 19.80
N LYS A 249 18.37 -0.10 19.63
CA LYS A 249 18.68 -1.34 20.34
C LYS A 249 17.57 -2.39 20.12
N VAL A 250 17.11 -2.51 18.88
CA VAL A 250 16.14 -3.51 18.43
C VAL A 250 16.70 -4.28 17.23
N LYS A 251 16.29 -5.54 17.09
CA LYS A 251 16.60 -6.36 15.91
C LYS A 251 15.57 -6.10 14.82
N CYS A 252 16.00 -6.16 13.57
CA CYS A 252 15.12 -6.15 12.40
C CYS A 252 15.80 -6.88 11.25
N LYS A 253 15.05 -7.10 10.17
CA LYS A 253 15.59 -7.59 8.90
C LYS A 253 15.34 -6.60 7.76
N ALA A 254 16.18 -6.64 6.73
CA ALA A 254 15.88 -5.95 5.48
C ALA A 254 14.94 -6.81 4.64
N VAL A 255 13.90 -6.21 4.07
CA VAL A 255 12.98 -6.84 3.11
C VAL A 255 12.69 -5.86 1.99
N PHE A 256 12.28 -6.38 0.82
CA PHE A 256 11.92 -5.53 -0.30
C PHE A 256 10.59 -4.80 -0.06
N ASP A 257 10.45 -3.66 -0.76
CA ASP A 257 9.21 -2.89 -0.80
C ASP A 257 8.03 -3.78 -1.26
N PRO A 258 6.81 -3.61 -0.68
CA PRO A 258 5.62 -4.37 -1.07
C PRO A 258 5.36 -4.47 -2.57
N VAL A 259 5.77 -3.47 -3.37
CA VAL A 259 5.61 -3.53 -4.83
C VAL A 259 6.31 -4.73 -5.50
N PHE A 260 7.39 -5.24 -4.91
CA PHE A 260 8.08 -6.45 -5.38
C PHE A 260 7.42 -7.75 -4.94
N ILE A 261 6.63 -7.71 -3.87
CA ILE A 261 5.92 -8.89 -3.36
C ILE A 261 4.75 -9.23 -4.28
N MET A 262 4.11 -8.21 -4.85
CA MET A 262 3.10 -8.41 -5.90
C MET A 262 3.71 -9.14 -7.11
N LYS A 263 2.97 -10.09 -7.67
CA LYS A 263 3.34 -10.77 -8.91
C LYS A 263 2.96 -9.90 -10.11
N LYS A 264 3.61 -10.11 -11.25
CA LYS A 264 3.30 -9.40 -12.51
C LYS A 264 1.80 -9.39 -12.85
N ASN A 265 1.12 -10.51 -12.64
CA ASN A 265 -0.31 -10.65 -12.92
C ASN A 265 -1.19 -9.76 -12.02
N ASP A 266 -0.72 -9.38 -10.84
CA ASP A 266 -1.48 -8.55 -9.91
C ASP A 266 -1.60 -7.10 -10.42
N TRP A 267 -0.62 -6.65 -11.20
CA TRP A 267 -0.64 -5.33 -11.85
C TRP A 267 -1.55 -5.30 -13.09
N LYS A 268 -1.89 -6.45 -13.66
CA LYS A 268 -2.65 -6.56 -14.93
C LYS A 268 -4.02 -5.89 -14.84
N ALA A 269 -4.70 -5.99 -13.70
CA ALA A 269 -6.01 -5.36 -13.49
C ALA A 269 -5.92 -3.83 -13.55
N LEU A 270 -4.88 -3.24 -12.95
CA LEU A 270 -4.65 -1.79 -13.01
C LEU A 270 -4.26 -1.33 -14.42
N LEU A 271 -3.40 -2.09 -15.10
CA LEU A 271 -2.95 -1.77 -16.47
C LEU A 271 -4.10 -1.74 -17.49
N LYS A 272 -5.14 -2.56 -17.31
CA LYS A 272 -6.33 -2.57 -18.18
C LYS A 272 -7.18 -1.30 -18.09
N LYS A 273 -7.05 -0.53 -17.01
CA LYS A 273 -7.77 0.74 -16.79
C LYS A 273 -7.03 1.95 -17.35
N SER A 274 -5.84 1.75 -17.92
CA SER A 274 -5.07 2.83 -18.53
C SER A 274 -5.75 3.34 -19.80
N THR A 275 -5.64 4.63 -20.04
CA THR A 275 -6.17 5.34 -21.21
C THR A 275 -5.13 5.61 -22.28
N ILE A 276 -3.86 5.23 -22.06
CA ILE A 276 -2.78 5.49 -23.01
C ILE A 276 -2.43 4.24 -23.85
N ASN A 277 -2.14 4.48 -25.12
CA ASN A 277 -1.55 3.50 -26.03
C ASN A 277 -0.19 4.03 -26.51
N LEU A 278 0.86 3.79 -25.71
CA LEU A 278 2.22 4.19 -26.05
C LEU A 278 3.01 2.96 -26.47
N ASN A 279 3.85 3.10 -27.50
CA ASN A 279 4.80 2.09 -27.95
C ASN A 279 6.14 2.76 -28.29
N SER A 280 7.24 2.03 -28.06
CA SER A 280 8.60 2.36 -28.52
C SER A 280 9.12 3.75 -28.13
N PHE A 281 9.28 4.00 -26.84
CA PHE A 281 9.82 5.26 -26.31
C PHE A 281 10.69 5.05 -25.06
N CYS A 282 11.46 6.07 -24.70
CA CYS A 282 12.16 6.17 -23.43
C CYS A 282 11.33 6.98 -22.44
N LEU A 283 10.86 6.34 -21.36
CA LEU A 283 10.14 7.02 -20.29
C LEU A 283 11.13 7.85 -19.45
N ILE A 284 10.78 9.10 -19.18
CA ILE A 284 11.55 10.00 -18.33
C ILE A 284 10.69 10.36 -17.12
N TYR A 285 11.11 9.91 -15.94
CA TYR A 285 10.42 10.15 -14.68
C TYR A 285 11.38 10.72 -13.63
N ILE A 286 11.43 12.05 -13.57
CA ILE A 286 12.36 12.82 -12.73
C ILE A 286 11.58 13.67 -11.72
N LEU A 287 11.81 13.47 -10.43
CA LEU A 287 11.14 14.17 -9.33
C LEU A 287 11.80 15.52 -9.00
N ASP A 288 13.12 15.61 -9.13
CA ASP A 288 13.89 16.84 -8.87
C ASP A 288 14.54 17.34 -10.17
N GLU A 289 13.70 17.83 -11.09
CA GLU A 289 14.17 18.38 -12.37
C GLU A 289 15.04 19.62 -12.20
N THR A 290 16.07 19.72 -13.04
CA THR A 290 16.90 20.93 -13.17
C THR A 290 17.24 21.12 -14.64
N PHE A 291 17.53 22.35 -15.05
CA PHE A 291 17.95 22.63 -16.43
C PHE A 291 19.16 21.78 -16.84
N LYS A 292 20.17 21.68 -15.96
CA LYS A 292 21.36 20.83 -16.18
C LYS A 292 20.97 19.38 -16.45
N LEU A 293 20.13 18.79 -15.60
CA LEU A 293 19.69 17.40 -15.73
C LEU A 293 18.89 17.19 -17.03
N ASN A 294 18.00 18.12 -17.37
CA ASN A 294 17.19 18.02 -18.59
C ASN A 294 18.07 18.08 -19.84
N SER A 295 19.11 18.92 -19.87
CA SER A 295 20.09 18.93 -20.95
C SER A 295 20.84 17.60 -21.08
N GLN A 296 21.28 17.01 -19.97
CA GLN A 296 21.97 15.71 -19.97
C GLN A 296 21.08 14.58 -20.50
N ILE A 297 19.82 14.53 -20.04
CA ILE A 297 18.85 13.54 -20.52
C ILE A 297 18.59 13.71 -22.01
N ASN A 298 18.42 14.94 -22.51
CA ASN A 298 18.20 15.18 -23.93
C ASN A 298 19.38 14.71 -24.81
N ILE A 299 20.63 14.85 -24.32
CA ILE A 299 21.81 14.31 -25.01
C ILE A 299 21.74 12.78 -25.09
N ILE A 300 21.42 12.10 -23.98
CA ILE A 300 21.26 10.64 -23.93
C ILE A 300 20.17 10.19 -24.91
N ILE A 301 18.99 10.80 -24.86
CA ILE A 301 17.86 10.48 -25.74
C ILE A 301 18.24 10.63 -27.22
N LYS A 302 18.93 11.73 -27.57
CA LYS A 302 19.42 11.97 -28.93
C LYS A 302 20.43 10.91 -29.38
N SER A 303 21.38 10.55 -28.51
CA SER A 303 22.39 9.52 -28.80
C SER A 303 21.77 8.14 -29.06
N LEU A 304 20.65 7.85 -28.39
CA LEU A 304 19.93 6.59 -28.51
C LEU A 304 18.94 6.55 -29.69
N ASN A 305 18.77 7.66 -30.41
CA ASN A 305 17.78 7.83 -31.49
C ASN A 305 16.37 7.30 -31.10
N ILE A 306 15.92 7.67 -29.91
CA ILE A 306 14.62 7.23 -29.35
C ILE A 306 13.78 8.44 -28.96
N THR A 307 12.46 8.34 -29.03
CA THR A 307 11.56 9.39 -28.52
C THR A 307 11.56 9.39 -26.99
N GLY A 308 11.87 10.53 -26.38
CA GLY A 308 11.72 10.75 -24.95
C GLY A 308 10.28 11.12 -24.58
N TYR A 309 9.71 10.47 -23.57
CA TYR A 309 8.39 10.81 -23.01
C TYR A 309 8.55 11.25 -21.56
N TRP A 310 8.40 12.56 -21.33
CA TRP A 310 8.42 13.15 -20.00
C TRP A 310 7.08 12.94 -19.31
N LEU A 311 7.09 12.24 -18.17
CA LEU A 311 5.88 12.00 -17.40
C LEU A 311 5.39 13.32 -16.77
N ASN A 312 4.12 13.66 -16.97
CA ASN A 312 3.50 14.83 -16.34
C ASN A 312 3.12 14.52 -14.87
N ILE A 313 4.09 14.70 -13.97
CA ILE A 313 3.96 14.36 -12.55
C ILE A 313 2.82 15.14 -11.92
N GLY A 314 1.90 14.41 -11.29
CA GLY A 314 0.76 15.00 -10.60
C GLY A 314 -0.51 15.05 -11.44
N ASN A 315 -0.37 15.07 -12.77
CA ASN A 315 -1.50 15.12 -13.71
C ASN A 315 -1.74 13.78 -14.40
N THR A 316 -0.70 12.99 -14.66
CA THR A 316 -0.86 11.63 -15.17
C THR A 316 -1.59 10.78 -14.14
N ASN A 317 -2.64 10.07 -14.54
CA ASN A 317 -3.32 9.17 -13.60
C ASN A 317 -2.46 7.94 -13.24
N VAL A 318 -2.75 7.31 -12.10
CA VAL A 318 -1.91 6.22 -11.57
C VAL A 318 -1.90 4.99 -12.49
N TYR A 319 -2.98 4.75 -13.24
CA TYR A 319 -3.03 3.65 -14.22
C TYR A 319 -2.11 3.92 -15.41
N ASP A 320 -2.13 5.14 -15.94
CA ASP A 320 -1.27 5.59 -17.03
C ASP A 320 0.19 5.69 -16.60
N PHE A 321 0.46 6.04 -15.34
CA PHE A 321 1.79 5.94 -14.76
C PHE A 321 2.32 4.51 -14.89
N LEU A 322 1.60 3.51 -14.38
CA LEU A 322 2.01 2.10 -14.48
C LEU A 322 2.15 1.65 -15.94
N LYS A 323 1.21 2.05 -16.80
CA LYS A 323 1.21 1.69 -18.21
C LYS A 323 2.41 2.31 -18.95
N SER A 324 2.82 3.53 -18.59
CA SER A 324 3.99 4.18 -19.16
C SER A 324 5.26 3.36 -18.89
N PHE A 325 5.44 2.87 -17.65
CA PHE A 325 6.52 1.93 -17.36
C PHE A 325 6.37 0.65 -18.18
N GLN A 326 5.20 0.00 -18.16
CA GLN A 326 4.98 -1.27 -18.86
C GLN A 326 5.23 -1.20 -20.38
N SER A 327 4.85 -0.09 -21.02
CA SER A 327 4.97 0.12 -22.46
C SER A 327 6.33 0.66 -22.93
N SER A 328 7.09 1.29 -22.04
CA SER A 328 8.41 1.84 -22.39
C SER A 328 9.41 0.76 -22.82
N GLN A 329 10.37 1.14 -23.67
CA GLN A 329 11.55 0.31 -23.97
C GLN A 329 12.65 0.57 -22.94
N ARG A 330 12.86 1.85 -22.63
CA ARG A 330 13.88 2.34 -21.71
C ARG A 330 13.28 3.27 -20.66
N VAL A 331 13.94 3.39 -19.52
CA VAL A 331 13.55 4.32 -18.46
C VAL A 331 14.75 5.12 -17.96
N ILE A 332 14.57 6.43 -17.80
CA ILE A 332 15.47 7.33 -17.10
C ILE A 332 14.73 7.89 -15.89
N THR A 333 15.27 7.71 -14.68
CA THR A 333 14.58 8.13 -13.46
C THR A 333 15.52 8.54 -12.32
N ASP A 334 15.07 9.40 -11.41
CA ASP A 334 15.72 9.70 -10.12
C ASP A 334 14.87 9.20 -8.93
N SER A 335 13.81 8.44 -9.22
CA SER A 335 12.80 8.03 -8.26
C SER A 335 13.01 6.58 -7.86
N TYR A 336 12.97 6.30 -6.56
CA TYR A 336 13.10 4.93 -6.04
C TYR A 336 11.99 4.02 -6.59
N HIS A 337 10.76 4.50 -6.63
CA HIS A 337 9.66 3.71 -7.20
C HIS A 337 9.69 3.71 -8.72
N GLY A 338 10.26 4.74 -9.36
CA GLY A 338 10.61 4.68 -10.77
C GLY A 338 11.53 3.50 -11.06
N LEU A 339 12.65 3.40 -10.31
CA LEU A 339 13.56 2.27 -10.34
C LEU A 339 12.83 0.93 -10.10
N CYS A 340 11.99 0.85 -9.05
CA CYS A 340 11.24 -0.37 -8.75
C CYS A 340 10.38 -0.83 -9.93
N PHE A 341 9.62 0.09 -10.53
CA PHE A 341 8.74 -0.25 -11.65
C PHE A 341 9.52 -0.53 -12.95
N SER A 342 10.68 0.08 -13.17
CA SER A 342 11.59 -0.33 -14.25
C SER A 342 12.00 -1.79 -14.11
N ILE A 343 12.35 -2.23 -12.90
CA ILE A 343 12.72 -3.63 -12.62
C ILE A 343 11.51 -4.55 -12.78
N ILE A 344 10.37 -4.21 -12.16
CA ILE A 344 9.13 -5.02 -12.20
C ILE A 344 8.64 -5.25 -13.63
N PHE A 345 8.74 -4.22 -14.49
CA PHE A 345 8.33 -4.30 -15.89
C PHE A 345 9.45 -4.69 -16.86
N LYS A 346 10.61 -5.09 -16.33
CA LYS A 346 11.76 -5.63 -17.07
C LYS A 346 12.29 -4.67 -18.15
N LYS A 347 12.56 -3.42 -17.76
CA LYS A 347 12.99 -2.34 -18.67
C LYS A 347 14.48 -2.14 -18.63
N ASP A 348 15.09 -1.82 -19.77
CA ASP A 348 16.44 -1.28 -19.73
C ASP A 348 16.40 0.12 -19.09
N PHE A 349 17.26 0.43 -18.14
CA PHE A 349 17.13 1.67 -17.35
C PHE A 349 18.46 2.21 -16.83
N ILE A 350 18.48 3.52 -16.60
CA ILE A 350 19.47 4.18 -15.75
C ILE A 350 18.75 4.98 -14.66
N CYS A 351 19.42 5.14 -13.53
CA CYS A 351 18.89 5.85 -12.39
C CYS A 351 19.88 6.88 -11.86
N LEU A 352 19.41 8.12 -11.65
CA LEU A 352 20.17 9.14 -10.95
C LEU A 352 20.05 8.90 -9.44
N ASN A 353 21.18 8.88 -8.75
CA ASN A 353 21.24 8.72 -7.31
C ASN A 353 20.72 9.99 -6.61
N ASN A 354 19.45 9.97 -6.23
CA ASN A 354 18.84 11.09 -5.55
C ASN A 354 19.19 11.13 -4.05
N LYS A 355 20.38 11.67 -3.75
CA LYS A 355 20.92 11.82 -2.38
C LYS A 355 19.97 12.58 -1.45
N GLY A 356 19.29 13.60 -1.97
CA GLY A 356 18.33 14.41 -1.22
C GLY A 356 17.08 13.63 -0.80
N ARG A 357 16.60 12.73 -1.66
CA ARG A 357 15.42 11.89 -1.42
C ARG A 357 15.74 10.51 -0.84
N GLY A 358 17.00 10.19 -0.62
CA GLY A 358 17.44 9.04 0.16
C GLY A 358 18.05 7.94 -0.68
N GLU A 359 19.36 8.07 -0.92
CA GLU A 359 20.23 7.22 -1.74
C GLU A 359 20.29 5.75 -1.31
N GLU A 360 20.28 5.50 0.00
CA GLU A 360 20.49 4.17 0.58
C GLU A 360 19.48 3.13 0.09
N ARG A 361 18.29 3.60 -0.30
CA ARG A 361 17.22 2.76 -0.84
C ARG A 361 17.58 2.24 -2.23
N PHE A 362 18.17 3.10 -3.07
CA PHE A 362 18.65 2.74 -4.40
C PHE A 362 19.84 1.79 -4.28
N ILE A 363 20.85 2.16 -3.49
CA ILE A 363 22.07 1.38 -3.30
C ILE A 363 21.75 -0.02 -2.75
N SER A 364 20.89 -0.11 -1.72
CA SER A 364 20.52 -1.40 -1.13
C SER A 364 19.83 -2.31 -2.15
N LEU A 365 18.85 -1.79 -2.90
CA LEU A 365 18.10 -2.57 -3.89
C LEU A 365 18.98 -3.00 -5.06
N LEU A 366 19.74 -2.08 -5.65
CA LEU A 366 20.60 -2.36 -6.80
C LEU A 366 21.76 -3.28 -6.43
N SER A 367 22.31 -3.16 -5.22
CA SER A 367 23.33 -4.09 -4.71
C SER A 367 22.77 -5.51 -4.55
N ASP A 368 21.55 -5.67 -4.03
CA ASP A 368 20.92 -7.00 -3.91
C ASP A 368 20.66 -7.65 -5.27
N LEU A 369 20.44 -6.84 -6.31
CA LEU A 369 20.14 -7.31 -7.67
C LEU A 369 21.35 -7.35 -8.61
N ASN A 370 22.54 -6.97 -8.12
CA ASN A 370 23.75 -6.79 -8.93
C ASN A 370 23.56 -5.85 -10.14
N LEU A 371 22.93 -4.68 -9.90
CA LEU A 371 22.59 -3.65 -10.89
C LEU A 371 23.20 -2.28 -10.58
N MET A 372 24.33 -2.24 -9.87
CA MET A 372 24.97 -0.97 -9.49
C MET A 372 25.51 -0.18 -10.69
N ASP A 373 25.73 -0.84 -11.83
CA ASP A 373 26.08 -0.23 -13.13
C ASP A 373 24.96 0.64 -13.73
N ARG A 374 23.76 0.61 -13.11
CA ARG A 374 22.63 1.47 -13.49
C ARG A 374 22.51 2.74 -12.66
N LEU A 375 23.29 2.89 -11.58
CA LEU A 375 23.19 4.04 -10.67
C LEU A 375 24.28 5.06 -10.97
N TYR A 376 23.89 6.30 -11.22
CA TYR A 376 24.79 7.40 -11.57
C TYR A 376 24.62 8.58 -10.62
N ASP A 377 25.71 9.24 -10.26
CA ASP A 377 25.65 10.52 -9.52
C ASP A 377 25.53 11.72 -10.48
N ASP A 378 25.99 11.59 -11.72
CA ASP A 378 25.85 12.58 -12.79
C ASP A 378 25.59 11.88 -14.13
N PHE A 379 24.55 12.28 -14.86
CA PHE A 379 24.19 11.65 -16.14
C PHE A 379 25.10 12.01 -17.31
N SER A 380 25.99 13.00 -17.18
CA SER A 380 27.03 13.25 -18.19
C SER A 380 28.05 12.11 -18.31
N GLU A 381 28.15 11.26 -17.30
CA GLU A 381 29.04 10.09 -17.29
C GLU A 381 28.43 8.86 -17.99
N VAL A 382 27.14 8.92 -18.33
CA VAL A 382 26.41 7.79 -18.90
C VAL A 382 26.87 7.53 -20.33
N LYS A 383 27.36 6.32 -20.56
CA LYS A 383 27.61 5.75 -21.89
C LYS A 383 26.70 4.54 -22.07
N TRP A 384 25.47 4.78 -22.51
CA TRP A 384 24.42 3.75 -22.54
C TRP A 384 24.82 2.57 -23.43
N GLU A 385 25.49 2.80 -24.53
CA GLU A 385 25.97 1.77 -25.46
C GLU A 385 26.97 0.78 -24.82
N ASN A 386 27.65 1.18 -23.74
CA ASN A 386 28.61 0.33 -23.02
C ASN A 386 27.97 -0.44 -21.86
N LEU A 387 26.70 -0.19 -21.58
CA LEU A 387 25.98 -0.87 -20.52
C LEU A 387 25.76 -2.34 -20.89
N PRO A 388 26.10 -3.31 -20.01
CA PRO A 388 25.81 -4.70 -20.28
C PRO A 388 24.28 -4.90 -20.35
N PRO A 389 23.76 -5.91 -21.06
CA PRO A 389 22.33 -6.21 -21.01
C PRO A 389 21.92 -6.69 -19.61
N ILE A 390 20.68 -6.37 -19.20
CA ILE A 390 20.13 -6.81 -17.91
C ILE A 390 19.67 -8.27 -18.00
N ASP A 391 20.28 -9.16 -17.20
CA ASP A 391 19.82 -10.55 -17.05
C ASP A 391 18.61 -10.63 -16.11
N TYR A 392 17.42 -10.39 -16.68
CA TYR A 392 16.17 -10.46 -15.94
C TYR A 392 15.77 -11.84 -15.45
N LYS A 393 16.40 -12.91 -15.95
CA LYS A 393 16.16 -14.27 -15.43
C LYS A 393 16.82 -14.40 -14.05
N LYS A 394 18.07 -13.97 -13.91
CA LYS A 394 18.76 -13.95 -12.60
C LYS A 394 18.06 -13.02 -11.61
N ILE A 395 17.67 -11.83 -12.06
CA ILE A 395 16.97 -10.85 -11.21
C ILE A 395 15.64 -11.40 -10.70
N GLU A 396 14.85 -12.06 -11.56
CA GLU A 396 13.57 -12.62 -11.12
C GLU A 396 13.77 -13.70 -10.04
N ASN A 397 14.80 -14.55 -10.16
CA ASN A 397 15.09 -15.54 -9.12
C ASN A 397 15.35 -14.89 -7.76
N ILE A 398 16.18 -13.84 -7.72
CA ILE A 398 16.45 -13.08 -6.50
C ILE A 398 15.16 -12.42 -5.97
N ILE A 399 14.35 -11.84 -6.86
CA ILE A 399 13.07 -11.21 -6.47
C ILE A 399 12.08 -12.25 -5.91
N GLU A 400 12.00 -13.47 -6.46
CA GLU A 400 11.15 -14.54 -5.94
C GLU A 400 11.58 -14.96 -4.52
N GLU A 401 12.88 -15.10 -4.27
CA GLU A 401 13.41 -15.37 -2.92
C GLU A 401 13.05 -14.24 -1.95
N LYS A 402 13.29 -12.98 -2.35
CA LYS A 402 12.96 -11.80 -1.53
C LYS A 402 11.47 -11.62 -1.31
N ARG A 403 10.65 -12.00 -2.29
CA ARG A 403 9.19 -12.05 -2.17
C ARG A 403 8.77 -13.05 -1.11
N LYS A 404 9.34 -14.25 -1.11
CA LYS A 404 9.10 -15.27 -0.08
C LYS A 404 9.51 -14.75 1.31
N GLU A 405 10.70 -14.17 1.45
CA GLU A 405 11.17 -13.59 2.72
C GLU A 405 10.22 -12.52 3.30
N GLY A 406 9.61 -11.70 2.42
CA GLY A 406 8.63 -10.69 2.76
C GLY A 406 7.28 -11.26 3.19
N ILE A 407 6.77 -12.27 2.46
CA ILE A 407 5.55 -12.99 2.82
C ILE A 407 5.72 -13.71 4.16
N ASP A 408 6.82 -14.45 4.33
CA ASP A 408 7.13 -15.17 5.56
C ASP A 408 7.26 -14.21 6.75
N PHE A 409 7.79 -13.00 6.54
CA PHE A 409 7.79 -11.97 7.58
C PHE A 409 6.38 -11.59 8.02
N LEU A 410 5.48 -11.31 7.08
CA LEU A 410 4.12 -10.90 7.41
C LEU A 410 3.37 -12.03 8.13
N LEU A 411 3.42 -13.26 7.60
CA LEU A 411 2.77 -14.44 8.21
C LEU A 411 3.25 -14.66 9.65
N SER A 412 4.57 -14.76 9.84
CA SER A 412 5.16 -15.07 11.15
C SER A 412 4.89 -14.02 12.24
N ASN A 413 4.49 -12.79 11.87
CA ASN A 413 4.20 -11.71 12.80
C ASN A 413 2.69 -11.40 12.94
N LEU A 414 1.86 -11.85 11.99
CA LEU A 414 0.40 -11.68 12.01
C LEU A 414 -0.36 -12.90 12.55
N GLU A 415 0.22 -14.10 12.49
CA GLU A 415 -0.46 -15.36 12.87
C GLU A 415 -0.26 -15.77 14.34
N LYS A 416 0.44 -14.97 15.16
CA LYS A 416 0.85 -15.37 16.52
C LYS A 416 -0.01 -14.80 17.63
#